data_AF-A0A961KNI0-F1
#
_entry.id   AF-A0A961KNI0-F1
#
_cell.length_a   1.000
_cell.length_b   1.000
_cell.length_c   1.000
_cell.angle_alpha   90.00
_cell.angle_beta   90.00
_cell.angle_gamma   90.00
#
_symmetry.space_group_name_H-M   'P 1'
#
loop_
_entity.id
_entity.type
_entity.pdbx_description
1 polymer ?
#
loop_
_entity_poly.entity_id
_entity_poly.type
_entity_poly.pdbx_seq_one_letter_code
_entity_poly.pdbx_strand_id
1 'polypeptide(L)'
;MLMGAAHGLETEVPAVRDRPVLRELQAARTALGKYKVRLQNQLHQQHQRLSQSLNHHLLRVVASDKAELDLAIRAQLETCPVQKRALRVIESIKGIGTVAATTILIEMPEIGRLRKKPSPVSRALLR
;
A
#
# COMPACT_ATOMS: atom_id res chain seq x y z
N MET A 1 17.48 -9.14 -30.09
CA MET A 1 16.69 -10.37 -29.87
C MET A 1 15.99 -10.25 -28.52
N LEU A 2 14.65 -10.25 -28.52
CA LEU A 2 13.82 -10.15 -27.32
C LEU A 2 13.77 -11.51 -26.59
N MET A 3 14.37 -11.62 -25.40
CA MET A 3 14.04 -12.67 -24.42
C MET A 3 12.76 -12.32 -23.66
N GLY A 4 11.64 -12.21 -24.37
CA GLY A 4 10.32 -11.90 -23.79
C GLY A 4 9.20 -12.84 -24.21
N ALA A 5 9.42 -13.70 -25.21
CA ALA A 5 8.34 -14.47 -25.85
C ALA A 5 8.10 -15.89 -25.27
N ALA A 6 8.78 -16.27 -24.18
CA ALA A 6 8.71 -17.65 -23.68
C ALA A 6 7.55 -17.93 -22.70
N HIS A 7 6.77 -16.93 -22.28
CA HIS A 7 5.77 -17.11 -21.21
C HIS A 7 4.35 -16.63 -21.52
N GLY A 8 4.02 -16.22 -22.74
CA GLY A 8 2.65 -15.81 -23.09
C GLY A 8 2.04 -14.82 -22.07
N LEU A 9 2.88 -13.93 -21.53
CA LEU A 9 2.45 -12.91 -20.60
C LEU A 9 1.85 -11.78 -21.42
N GLU A 10 0.60 -11.96 -21.82
CA GLU A 10 -0.22 -10.84 -22.27
C GLU A 10 -0.25 -9.84 -21.11
N THR A 11 0.44 -8.72 -21.29
CA THR A 11 0.29 -7.58 -20.42
C THR A 11 -1.11 -7.03 -20.61
N GLU A 12 -2.09 -7.59 -19.89
CA GLU A 12 -3.41 -6.99 -19.78
C GLU A 12 -3.28 -5.60 -19.13
N VAL A 13 -3.49 -4.59 -19.96
CA VAL A 13 -3.73 -3.19 -19.58
C VAL A 13 -5.25 -3.06 -19.41
N PRO A 14 -5.79 -2.62 -18.25
CA PRO A 14 -5.50 -1.28 -17.73
C PRO A 14 -5.50 -1.19 -16.19
N ALA A 15 -4.32 -1.04 -15.59
CA ALA A 15 -4.16 -0.46 -14.24
C ALA A 15 -3.59 0.97 -14.28
N VAL A 16 -3.51 1.57 -15.47
CA VAL A 16 -2.77 2.81 -15.71
C VAL A 16 -3.52 4.05 -15.19
N ARG A 17 -4.86 4.02 -15.18
CA ARG A 17 -5.67 5.23 -14.89
C ARG A 17 -5.69 5.59 -13.40
N ASP A 18 -5.76 4.62 -12.50
CA ASP A 18 -5.81 4.85 -11.05
C ASP A 18 -4.43 4.92 -10.38
N ARG A 19 -3.38 4.57 -11.13
CA ARG A 19 -1.99 4.60 -10.66
C ARG A 19 -1.50 5.99 -10.25
N PRO A 20 -1.75 7.09 -11.00
CA PRO A 20 -1.36 8.42 -10.54
C PRO A 20 -2.03 8.79 -9.21
N VAL A 21 -3.33 8.49 -9.06
CA VAL A 21 -4.09 8.76 -7.82
C VAL A 21 -3.52 7.99 -6.63
N LEU A 22 -3.28 6.68 -6.79
CA LEU A 22 -2.68 5.88 -5.72
C LEU A 22 -1.28 6.36 -5.33
N ARG A 23 -0.48 6.81 -6.31
CA ARG A 23 0.86 7.36 -6.06
C ARG A 23 0.81 8.70 -5.33
N GLU A 24 -0.13 9.56 -5.69
CA GLU A 24 -0.37 10.83 -5.01
C GLU A 24 -0.78 10.60 -3.55
N LEU A 25 -1.77 9.73 -3.31
CA LEU A 25 -2.20 9.37 -1.95
C LEU A 25 -1.05 8.77 -1.12
N GLN A 26 -0.24 7.88 -1.71
CA GLN A 26 0.90 7.28 -1.03
C GLN A 26 2.01 8.31 -0.74
N ALA A 27 2.24 9.27 -1.64
CA ALA A 27 3.20 10.34 -1.44
C ALA A 27 2.77 11.26 -0.29
N ALA A 28 1.51 11.68 -0.27
CA ALA A 28 0.93 12.47 0.81
C ALA A 28 1.03 11.74 2.17
N ARG A 29 0.69 10.44 2.19
CA ARG A 29 0.81 9.59 3.39
C ARG A 29 2.24 9.52 3.90
N THR A 30 3.21 9.37 2.99
CA THR A 30 4.63 9.30 3.34
C THR A 30 5.14 10.65 3.86
N ALA A 31 4.67 11.76 3.30
CA ALA A 31 4.99 13.10 3.79
C ALA A 31 4.47 13.32 5.22
N LEU A 32 3.22 12.92 5.52
CA LEU A 32 2.68 12.96 6.88
C LEU A 32 3.45 12.05 7.86
N GLY A 33 3.91 10.89 7.41
CA GLY A 33 4.79 10.02 8.20
C GLY A 33 6.09 10.72 8.61
N LYS A 34 6.76 11.39 7.66
CA LYS A 34 7.97 12.19 7.94
C LYS A 34 7.66 13.36 8.87
N TYR A 35 6.52 14.02 8.66
CA TYR A 35 6.11 15.15 9.50
C TYR A 35 5.81 14.72 10.94
N LYS A 36 5.14 13.58 11.13
CA LYS A 36 4.94 12.97 12.46
C LYS A 36 6.27 12.76 13.19
N VAL A 37 7.25 12.16 12.53
CA VAL A 37 8.59 11.94 13.12
C VAL A 37 9.24 13.26 13.49
N ARG A 38 9.15 14.28 12.64
CA ARG A 38 9.66 15.63 12.94
C ARG A 38 9.01 16.22 14.19
N LEU A 39 7.68 16.16 14.31
CA LEU A 39 6.95 16.66 15.47
C LEU A 39 7.32 15.92 16.76
N GLN A 40 7.49 14.59 16.69
CA GLN A 40 7.95 13.79 17.81
C GLN A 40 9.35 14.20 18.27
N ASN A 41 10.28 14.37 17.32
CA ASN A 41 11.64 14.83 17.62
C ASN A 41 11.64 16.24 18.23
N GLN A 42 10.80 17.14 17.72
CA GLN A 42 10.65 18.48 18.28
C GLN A 42 10.12 18.44 19.71
N LEU A 43 9.12 17.61 20.01
CA LEU A 43 8.61 17.46 21.39
C LEU A 43 9.69 17.01 22.38
N HIS A 44 10.61 16.16 21.95
CA HIS A 44 11.74 15.73 22.79
C HIS A 44 12.72 16.86 23.11
N GLN A 45 12.81 17.88 22.24
CA GLN A 45 13.75 19.01 22.38
C GLN A 45 13.09 20.28 22.92
N GLN A 46 11.77 20.32 23.03
CA GLN A 46 11.02 21.49 23.46
C GLN A 46 10.93 21.59 24.98
N HIS A 47 11.19 22.77 25.51
CA HIS A 47 11.01 23.07 26.94
C HIS A 47 9.79 23.98 27.22
N GLN A 48 9.32 24.73 26.22
CA GLN A 48 8.20 25.66 26.39
C GLN A 48 6.84 24.96 26.24
N ARG A 49 6.00 25.06 27.29
CA ARG A 49 4.73 24.32 27.42
C ARG A 49 3.72 24.62 26.31
N LEU A 50 3.60 25.87 25.88
CA LEU A 50 2.69 26.24 24.80
C LEU A 50 3.09 25.57 23.48
N SER A 51 4.39 25.56 23.18
CA SER A 51 4.94 24.94 21.96
C SER A 51 4.75 23.41 21.97
N GLN A 52 4.92 22.77 23.13
CA GLN A 52 4.62 21.35 23.31
C GLN A 52 3.12 21.05 23.08
N SER A 53 2.23 21.85 23.67
CA SER A 53 0.78 21.67 23.52
C SER A 53 0.33 21.78 22.05
N LEU A 54 0.85 22.77 21.32
CA LEU A 54 0.62 22.92 19.88
C LEU A 54 1.12 21.69 19.10
N ASN A 55 2.33 21.20 19.38
CA ASN A 55 2.86 20.01 18.71
C ASN A 55 2.08 18.72 19.04
N HIS A 56 1.59 18.58 20.27
CA HIS A 56 0.68 17.47 20.62
C HIS A 56 -0.66 17.56 19.88
N HIS A 57 -1.20 18.76 19.70
CA HIS A 57 -2.38 18.97 18.88
C HIS A 57 -2.11 18.59 17.42
N LEU A 58 -1.02 19.09 16.82
CA LEU A 58 -0.63 18.76 15.45
C LEU A 58 -0.38 17.25 15.27
N LEU A 59 0.21 16.56 16.25
CA LEU A 59 0.38 15.11 16.19
C LEU A 59 -0.96 14.35 16.11
N ARG A 60 -2.00 14.83 16.80
CA ARG A 60 -3.34 14.22 16.73
C ARG A 60 -3.96 14.43 15.35
N VAL A 61 -3.82 15.63 14.79
CA VAL A 61 -4.28 15.95 13.43
C VAL A 61 -3.57 15.06 12.41
N VAL A 62 -2.24 15.04 12.42
CA VAL A 62 -1.44 14.21 11.51
C VAL A 62 -1.77 12.72 11.64
N ALA A 63 -2.04 12.22 12.85
CA ALA A 63 -2.46 10.84 13.04
C ALA A 63 -3.83 10.55 12.40
N SER A 64 -4.79 11.47 12.55
CA SER A 64 -6.11 11.39 11.93
C SER A 64 -6.01 11.41 10.40
N ASP A 65 -5.32 12.40 9.84
CA ASP A 65 -5.15 12.57 8.40
C ASP A 65 -4.46 11.35 7.78
N LYS A 66 -3.48 10.77 8.47
CA LYS A 66 -2.80 9.56 7.98
C LYS A 66 -3.74 8.34 7.97
N ALA A 67 -4.68 8.25 8.91
CA ALA A 67 -5.69 7.20 8.94
C ALA A 67 -6.71 7.39 7.82
N GLU A 68 -7.11 8.64 7.54
CA GLU A 68 -7.96 8.98 6.40
C GLU A 68 -7.30 8.60 5.07
N LEU A 69 -6.02 8.90 4.90
CA LEU A 69 -5.25 8.46 3.73
C LEU A 69 -5.13 6.93 3.65
N ASP A 70 -4.91 6.24 4.77
CA ASP A 70 -4.89 4.77 4.81
C ASP A 70 -6.24 4.18 4.32
N LEU A 71 -7.37 4.79 4.69
CA LEU A 71 -8.71 4.40 4.23
C LEU A 71 -8.93 4.73 2.75
N ALA A 72 -8.56 5.92 2.29
CA ALA A 72 -8.71 6.33 0.90
C ALA A 72 -7.89 5.44 -0.05
N ILE A 73 -6.64 5.12 0.31
CA ILE A 73 -5.79 4.19 -0.43
C ILE A 73 -6.45 2.81 -0.54
N ARG A 74 -6.98 2.29 0.59
CA ARG A 74 -7.66 1.00 0.60
C ARG A 74 -8.91 1.03 -0.28
N ALA A 75 -9.74 2.04 -0.15
CA ALA A 75 -10.95 2.20 -0.95
C ALA A 75 -10.62 2.23 -2.45
N GLN A 76 -9.58 2.98 -2.85
CA GLN A 76 -9.13 3.05 -4.23
C GLN A 76 -8.65 1.67 -4.75
N LEU A 77 -7.87 0.93 -3.96
CA LEU A 77 -7.43 -0.44 -4.32
C LEU A 77 -8.60 -1.44 -4.39
N GLU A 78 -9.67 -1.22 -3.64
CA GLU A 78 -10.85 -2.09 -3.66
C GLU A 78 -11.80 -1.85 -4.84
N THR A 79 -11.65 -0.73 -5.56
CA THR A 79 -12.43 -0.44 -6.79
C THR A 79 -12.17 -1.45 -7.91
N CYS A 80 -10.94 -1.98 -8.00
CA CYS A 80 -10.53 -2.96 -8.99
C CYS A 80 -10.56 -4.38 -8.38
N PRO A 81 -11.37 -5.33 -8.91
CA PRO A 81 -11.45 -6.69 -8.38
C PRO A 81 -10.10 -7.43 -8.33
N VAL A 82 -9.21 -7.15 -9.29
CA VAL A 82 -7.86 -7.74 -9.35
C VAL A 82 -7.01 -7.23 -8.18
N GLN A 83 -7.00 -5.93 -7.93
CA GLN A 83 -6.24 -5.31 -6.83
C GLN A 83 -6.83 -5.70 -5.47
N LYS A 84 -8.15 -5.74 -5.34
CA LYS A 84 -8.84 -6.23 -4.13
C LYS A 84 -8.45 -7.66 -3.78
N ARG A 85 -8.41 -8.56 -4.78
CA ARG A 85 -7.96 -9.94 -4.59
C ARG A 85 -6.50 -9.98 -4.18
N ALA A 86 -5.65 -9.23 -4.86
CA ALA A 86 -4.23 -9.15 -4.56
C ALA A 86 -3.97 -8.68 -3.12
N LEU A 87 -4.70 -7.67 -2.66
CA LEU A 87 -4.62 -7.13 -1.30
C LEU A 87 -4.92 -8.23 -0.27
N ARG A 88 -6.03 -8.96 -0.45
CA ARG A 88 -6.40 -10.08 0.44
C ARG A 88 -5.35 -11.19 0.47
N VAL A 89 -4.73 -11.51 -0.67
CA VAL A 89 -3.68 -12.53 -0.73
C VAL A 89 -2.44 -12.08 0.05
N ILE A 90 -2.01 -10.83 -0.13
CA ILE A 90 -0.85 -10.30 0.57
C ILE A 90 -1.12 -10.16 2.08
N GLU A 91 -2.30 -9.68 2.47
CA GLU A 91 -2.71 -9.58 3.88
C GLU A 91 -2.81 -10.96 4.56
N SER A 92 -3.02 -12.05 3.81
CA SER A 92 -3.05 -13.40 4.37
C SER A 92 -1.66 -13.92 4.79
N ILE A 93 -0.58 -13.25 4.39
CA ILE A 93 0.79 -13.60 4.76
C ILE A 93 1.01 -13.17 6.22
N LYS A 94 1.38 -14.14 7.06
CA LYS A 94 1.68 -13.89 8.49
C LYS A 94 2.73 -12.78 8.61
N GLY A 95 2.40 -11.73 9.37
CA GLY A 95 3.27 -10.58 9.62
C GLY A 95 3.10 -9.41 8.64
N ILE A 96 2.26 -9.52 7.61
CA ILE A 96 1.95 -8.42 6.69
C ILE A 96 0.58 -7.82 7.04
N GLY A 97 0.59 -6.62 7.60
CA GLY A 97 -0.64 -5.84 7.85
C GLY A 97 -1.11 -5.07 6.62
N THR A 98 -2.35 -4.56 6.67
CA THR A 98 -3.00 -3.79 5.59
C THR A 98 -2.10 -2.69 5.01
N VAL A 99 -1.47 -1.87 5.86
CA VAL A 99 -0.57 -0.79 5.43
C VAL A 99 0.59 -1.29 4.59
N ALA A 100 1.21 -2.40 5.00
CA ALA A 100 2.33 -2.98 4.27
C ALA A 100 1.84 -3.58 2.95
N ALA A 101 0.69 -4.27 2.98
CA ALA A 101 0.09 -4.87 1.80
C ALA A 101 -0.30 -3.84 0.73
N THR A 102 -0.93 -2.72 1.12
CA THR A 102 -1.26 -1.62 0.20
C THR A 102 0.00 -0.98 -0.38
N THR A 103 1.02 -0.73 0.46
CA THR A 103 2.31 -0.18 0.01
C THR A 103 2.97 -1.10 -1.02
N ILE A 104 3.02 -2.41 -0.75
CA ILE A 104 3.57 -3.40 -1.69
C ILE A 104 2.85 -3.32 -3.04
N LEU A 105 1.52 -3.25 -3.05
CA LEU A 105 0.76 -3.18 -4.32
C LEU A 105 0.97 -1.89 -5.10
N ILE A 106 1.16 -0.76 -4.42
CA ILE A 106 1.39 0.54 -5.07
C ILE A 106 2.80 0.61 -5.64
N GLU A 107 3.79 0.18 -4.86
CA GLU A 107 5.20 0.22 -5.23
C GLU A 107 5.57 -0.87 -6.24
N MET A 108 5.04 -2.08 -6.05
CA MET A 108 5.32 -3.29 -6.81
C MET A 108 4.01 -3.93 -7.34
N PRO A 109 3.33 -3.29 -8.30
CA PRO A 109 2.03 -3.75 -8.80
C PRO A 109 2.07 -5.15 -9.44
N GLU A 110 3.25 -5.60 -9.88
CA GLU A 110 3.49 -6.93 -10.41
C GLU A 110 3.26 -8.05 -9.38
N ILE A 111 3.53 -7.79 -8.09
CA ILE A 111 3.28 -8.76 -7.02
C ILE A 111 1.79 -9.06 -6.90
N GLY A 112 0.94 -8.06 -7.11
CA GLY A 112 -0.50 -8.23 -7.08
C GLY A 112 -1.06 -9.07 -8.24
N ARG A 113 -0.23 -9.38 -9.24
CA ARG A 113 -0.61 -10.18 -10.41
C ARG A 113 -0.06 -11.61 -10.35
N LEU A 114 0.71 -11.96 -9.32
CA LEU A 114 1.24 -13.30 -9.15
C LEU A 114 0.10 -14.29 -8.86
N ARG A 115 -0.44 -14.91 -9.91
CA ARG A 115 -1.33 -16.07 -9.79
C ARG A 115 -0.49 -17.26 -9.30
N LYS A 116 -1.04 -18.05 -8.36
CA LYS A 116 -0.45 -19.34 -7.98
C LYS A 116 -0.21 -20.17 -9.25
N LYS A 117 1.04 -20.60 -9.48
CA LYS A 117 1.32 -21.70 -10.40
C LYS A 117 0.50 -22.90 -9.90
N PRO A 118 -0.38 -23.51 -10.71
CA PRO A 118 -1.09 -24.69 -10.26
C PRO A 118 -0.06 -25.75 -9.86
N SER A 119 -0.18 -26.23 -8.61
CA SER A 119 0.56 -27.41 -8.18
C SER A 119 0.14 -28.57 -9.10
N PRO A 120 1.08 -29.34 -9.68
CA PRO A 120 0.75 -30.47 -10.55
C PRO A 120 -0.08 -31.56 -9.84
N VAL A 121 -0.22 -31.50 -8.51
CA VAL A 121 -0.94 -32.48 -7.69
C VAL A 121 -2.47 -32.39 -7.83
N SER A 122 -3.03 -31.26 -8.32
CA SER A 122 -4.49 -31.11 -8.46
C SER A 122 -5.08 -31.67 -9.76
N ARG A 123 -4.26 -32.22 -10.67
CA ARG A 123 -4.72 -32.78 -11.96
C ARG A 123 -4.96 -34.30 -11.92
N ALA A 124 -4.64 -34.96 -10.81
CA ALA A 124 -4.70 -36.42 -10.67
C ALA A 124 -6.01 -36.94 -10.03
N LEU A 125 -6.97 -36.07 -9.68
CA LEU A 125 -8.24 -36.46 -9.03
C LEU A 125 -9.49 -36.25 -9.89
N LEU A 126 -9.32 -36.06 -11.21
CA LEU A 126 -10.44 -35.93 -12.17
C LEU A 126 -10.28 -36.87 -13.38
N ARG A 127 -9.76 -38.08 -13.17
CA ARG A 127 -9.89 -39.19 -14.11
C ARG A 127 -10.19 -40.47 -13.37
#